data_AF-A0A8C2KP17-F1
#
_entry.id   AF-A0A8C2KP17-F1
#
_cell.length_a   1.000
_cell.length_b   1.000
_cell.length_c   1.000
_cell.angle_alpha   90.00
_cell.angle_beta   90.00
_cell.angle_gamma   90.00
#
_symmetry.space_group_name_H-M   'P 1'
#
loop_
_entity.id
_entity.type
_entity.pdbx_description
1 polymer ?
#
loop_
_entity_poly.entity_id
_entity_poly.type
_entity_poly.pdbx_seq_one_letter_code
_entity_poly.pdbx_strand_id
1 'polypeptide(L)'
;MSTSDYDPACLPDLLPLYYRRLFPFSQYYRWLSYGGVSKNYFQNREYQSFTTQNELEKEMQKMVPYKIDIGAVYSHRPSQHNAVKSGTFQALEKELVFDIDMTDYDDVRRCCSAADICSKCWTLMTIAIRILDRALREDFGFHHLLWVYSGRRGVHCWVCDDAARKLSVAARSAVAEYLSLVKGGEETVRKVVLSDPIHPFINHSLSVVERYFQQYAIVDQDILGSKEIKFHNSLEGSSVSYDLHFSCVSVKSNSKKGGQYFDKEIMLQYCYPRLDVNVSKGVNHLLKSPFSVHPKTGRISVPIDLKELDTFDPFEVPTISLICEELEKPRAEEAEEDDMKDKENEQEAGERRRIRDYKRTSLAKYVKVFDRFLEAMARSRKGEMLKKSDLQKDF
;
A
#
# COMPACT_ATOMS: atom_id res chain seq x y z
N MET A 1 -24.22 1.53 -16.81
CA MET A 1 -23.87 2.88 -16.32
C MET A 1 -22.41 2.80 -15.91
N SER A 2 -21.53 3.55 -16.58
CA SER A 2 -20.11 3.60 -16.24
C SER A 2 -19.95 3.96 -14.77
N THR A 3 -18.92 3.44 -14.11
CA THR A 3 -18.47 3.89 -12.79
C THR A 3 -18.52 5.42 -12.74
N SER A 4 -19.55 5.94 -12.05
CA SER A 4 -20.02 7.31 -12.04
C SER A 4 -18.88 8.34 -12.07
N ASP A 5 -18.96 9.32 -12.98
CA ASP A 5 -18.10 10.50 -13.00
C ASP A 5 -18.15 11.19 -11.64
N TYR A 6 -17.16 10.91 -10.80
CA TYR A 6 -17.03 11.55 -9.51
C TYR A 6 -16.74 13.03 -9.72
N ASP A 7 -17.62 13.89 -9.20
CA ASP A 7 -17.40 15.33 -9.11
C ASP A 7 -16.75 15.69 -7.76
N PRO A 8 -15.51 16.22 -7.74
CA PRO A 8 -14.88 16.71 -6.52
C PRO A 8 -15.71 17.75 -5.75
N ALA A 9 -16.62 18.47 -6.41
CA ALA A 9 -17.49 19.45 -5.76
C ALA A 9 -18.53 18.81 -4.82
N CYS A 10 -18.90 17.54 -5.05
CA CYS A 10 -19.83 16.80 -4.19
C CYS A 10 -19.16 16.20 -2.95
N LEU A 11 -17.82 16.20 -2.88
CA LEU A 11 -17.09 15.58 -1.77
C LEU A 11 -17.47 16.11 -0.36
N PRO A 12 -17.64 17.43 -0.13
CA PRO A 12 -18.07 17.94 1.18
C PRO A 12 -19.42 17.37 1.64
N ASP A 13 -20.32 17.06 0.72
CA ASP A 13 -21.66 16.52 1.04
C ASP A 13 -21.62 15.00 1.27
N LEU A 14 -20.71 14.31 0.58
CA LEU A 14 -20.58 12.85 0.66
C LEU A 14 -19.75 12.38 1.86
N LEU A 15 -18.71 13.13 2.25
CA LEU A 15 -17.81 12.75 3.36
C LEU A 15 -18.54 12.57 4.72
N PRO A 16 -19.49 13.44 5.12
CA PRO A 16 -20.25 13.25 6.36
C PRO A 16 -20.99 11.92 6.39
N LEU A 17 -21.62 11.54 5.26
CA LEU A 17 -22.32 10.25 5.15
C LEU A 17 -21.34 9.08 5.24
N TYR A 18 -20.20 9.18 4.54
CA TYR A 18 -19.16 8.16 4.56
C TYR A 18 -18.60 7.91 5.97
N TYR A 19 -18.18 8.96 6.68
CA TYR A 19 -17.68 8.83 8.06
C TYR A 19 -18.76 8.49 9.07
N ARG A 20 -20.04 8.72 8.78
CA ARG A 20 -21.13 8.32 9.68
C ARG A 20 -21.49 6.85 9.52
N ARG A 21 -21.53 6.34 8.28
CA ARG A 21 -22.19 5.05 7.97
C ARG A 21 -21.29 3.98 7.36
N LEU A 22 -20.17 4.35 6.73
CA LEU A 22 -19.40 3.42 5.89
C LEU A 22 -17.96 3.18 6.35
N PHE A 23 -17.30 4.18 6.94
CA PHE A 23 -15.92 4.02 7.40
C PHE A 23 -15.81 2.92 8.48
N PRO A 24 -14.88 1.96 8.35
CA PRO A 24 -14.82 0.77 9.21
C PRO A 24 -14.06 1.04 10.52
N PHE A 25 -14.61 1.90 11.39
CA PHE A 25 -13.97 2.33 12.65
C PHE A 25 -13.55 1.17 13.55
N SER A 26 -14.37 0.12 13.64
CA SER A 26 -14.10 -1.06 14.49
C SER A 26 -12.84 -1.80 14.04
N GLN A 27 -12.77 -2.14 12.75
CA GLN A 27 -11.60 -2.76 12.14
C GLN A 27 -10.38 -1.84 12.22
N TYR A 28 -10.57 -0.55 11.97
CA TYR A 28 -9.51 0.45 11.99
C TYR A 28 -8.89 0.61 13.38
N TYR A 29 -9.72 0.69 14.44
CA TYR A 29 -9.27 0.70 15.82
C TYR A 29 -8.61 -0.61 16.23
N ARG A 30 -9.17 -1.77 15.84
CA ARG A 30 -8.56 -3.10 16.06
C ARG A 30 -7.16 -3.21 15.44
N TRP A 31 -6.93 -2.57 14.30
CA TRP A 31 -5.61 -2.51 13.67
C TRP A 31 -4.66 -1.66 14.49
N LEU A 32 -4.98 -0.38 14.70
CA LEU A 32 -4.05 0.59 15.28
C LEU A 32 -3.84 0.43 16.79
N SER A 33 -4.77 -0.24 17.49
CA SER A 33 -4.60 -0.62 18.90
C SER A 33 -3.70 -1.86 19.07
N TYR A 34 -3.48 -2.63 18.00
CA TYR A 34 -2.74 -3.88 18.02
C TYR A 34 -3.23 -4.87 19.10
N GLY A 35 -4.51 -4.84 19.46
CA GLY A 35 -5.05 -5.68 20.55
C GLY A 35 -4.58 -5.26 21.95
N GLY A 36 -4.19 -4.00 22.12
CA GLY A 36 -3.79 -3.45 23.42
C GLY A 36 -2.39 -3.87 23.87
N VAL A 37 -1.46 -4.07 22.94
CA VAL A 37 -0.05 -4.43 23.23
C VAL A 37 0.60 -3.57 24.31
N SER A 38 0.22 -2.30 24.38
CA SER A 38 0.51 -1.44 25.53
C SER A 38 -0.72 -0.60 25.87
N LYS A 39 -0.86 -0.26 27.16
CA LYS A 39 -2.01 0.49 27.70
C LYS A 39 -2.31 1.79 26.94
N ASN A 40 -1.28 2.43 26.41
CA ASN A 40 -1.33 3.74 25.76
C ASN A 40 -1.01 3.71 24.25
N TYR A 41 -0.93 2.53 23.62
CA TYR A 41 -0.42 2.40 22.24
C TYR A 41 -1.21 3.24 21.24
N PHE A 42 -2.54 3.15 21.29
CA PHE A 42 -3.43 3.91 20.42
C PHE A 42 -3.46 5.40 20.80
N GLN A 43 -3.42 5.69 22.10
CA GLN A 43 -3.55 7.04 22.66
C GLN A 43 -2.32 7.91 22.39
N ASN A 44 -1.17 7.29 22.16
CA ASN A 44 0.06 7.97 21.83
C ASN A 44 0.34 8.02 20.32
N ARG A 45 -0.58 7.53 19.48
CA ARG A 45 -0.45 7.60 18.02
C ARG A 45 -0.88 8.97 17.52
N GLU A 46 -0.10 9.52 16.58
CA GLU A 46 -0.40 10.73 15.78
C GLU A 46 -0.54 12.06 16.57
N TYR A 47 -0.19 13.18 15.92
CA TYR A 47 -0.30 14.52 16.52
C TYR A 47 -1.74 14.84 16.96
N GLN A 48 -2.71 14.56 16.10
CA GLN A 48 -4.10 14.42 16.50
C GLN A 48 -4.28 13.00 17.04
N SER A 49 -4.44 12.88 18.36
CA SER A 49 -4.46 11.59 19.07
C SER A 49 -5.81 11.40 19.76
N PHE A 50 -6.24 10.14 19.85
CA PHE A 50 -7.55 9.77 20.39
C PHE A 50 -7.40 8.69 21.46
N THR A 51 -8.20 8.76 22.52
CA THR A 51 -8.12 7.80 23.63
C THR A 51 -8.82 6.48 23.29
N THR A 52 -9.92 6.55 22.55
CA THR A 52 -10.82 5.43 22.27
C THR A 52 -11.34 5.47 20.83
N GLN A 53 -11.90 4.35 20.35
CA GLN A 53 -12.62 4.29 19.07
C GLN A 53 -13.70 5.39 18.96
N ASN A 54 -14.45 5.63 20.04
CA ASN A 54 -15.50 6.65 20.07
C ASN A 54 -14.97 8.06 19.89
N GLU A 55 -13.84 8.38 20.50
CA GLU A 55 -13.26 9.71 20.40
C GLU A 55 -12.78 9.97 18.97
N LEU A 56 -12.10 8.98 18.36
CA LEU A 56 -11.74 9.01 16.94
C LEU A 56 -12.97 9.20 16.05
N GLU A 57 -14.02 8.40 16.29
CA GLU A 57 -15.25 8.45 15.50
C GLU A 57 -15.93 9.82 15.58
N LYS A 58 -16.14 10.34 16.79
CA LYS A 58 -16.78 11.65 17.01
C LYS A 58 -15.99 12.78 16.36
N GLU A 59 -14.66 12.78 16.53
CA GLU A 59 -13.84 13.84 15.97
C GLU A 59 -13.72 13.72 14.44
N MET A 60 -13.67 12.52 13.86
CA MET A 60 -13.71 12.34 12.40
C MET A 60 -15.06 12.80 11.81
N GLN A 61 -16.18 12.48 12.45
CA GLN A 61 -17.51 12.92 12.01
C GLN A 61 -17.72 14.43 12.16
N LYS A 62 -17.03 15.06 13.13
CA LYS A 62 -17.07 16.51 13.37
C LYS A 62 -16.16 17.28 12.41
N MET A 63 -14.92 16.81 12.21
CA MET A 63 -13.94 17.47 11.35
C MET A 63 -14.20 17.22 9.86
N VAL A 64 -14.77 16.06 9.51
CA VAL A 64 -15.03 15.62 8.13
C VAL A 64 -13.77 15.77 7.25
N PRO A 65 -12.66 15.10 7.61
CA PRO A 65 -11.38 15.34 6.96
C PRO A 65 -11.39 14.89 5.49
N TYR A 66 -10.76 15.68 4.61
CA TYR A 66 -10.54 15.33 3.21
C TYR A 66 -9.40 14.32 3.03
N LYS A 67 -8.46 14.29 3.97
CA LYS A 67 -7.28 13.43 3.98
C LYS A 67 -7.01 12.98 5.40
N ILE A 68 -6.55 11.74 5.53
CA ILE A 68 -6.14 11.14 6.78
C ILE A 68 -4.78 10.51 6.52
N ASP A 69 -3.78 10.91 7.28
CA ASP A 69 -2.44 10.34 7.22
C ASP A 69 -2.08 9.80 8.61
N ILE A 70 -1.54 8.58 8.64
CA ILE A 70 -1.19 7.86 9.87
C ILE A 70 0.29 8.08 10.17
N GLY A 71 0.57 8.38 11.44
CA GLY A 71 1.90 8.67 11.95
C GLY A 71 2.42 7.65 12.97
N ALA A 72 3.49 8.05 13.65
CA ALA A 72 4.14 7.23 14.67
C ALA A 72 3.32 7.14 15.97
N VAL A 73 3.68 6.15 16.78
CA VAL A 73 3.39 6.08 18.21
C VAL A 73 4.52 6.77 18.97
N TYR A 74 4.18 7.74 19.82
CA TYR A 74 5.12 8.58 20.55
C TYR A 74 5.29 8.17 22.01
N SER A 75 6.32 8.72 22.66
CA SER A 75 6.58 8.53 24.09
C SER A 75 5.47 9.08 24.98
N HIS A 76 4.78 10.13 24.53
CA HIS A 76 3.68 10.79 25.21
C HIS A 76 2.54 11.04 24.23
N ARG A 77 1.37 11.42 24.74
CA ARG A 77 0.24 11.86 23.92
C ARG A 77 0.65 13.07 23.08
N PRO A 78 0.60 13.00 21.75
CA PRO A 78 1.03 14.12 20.92
C PRO A 78 0.18 15.38 21.07
N SER A 79 -1.09 15.25 21.45
CA SER A 79 -1.95 16.39 21.83
C SER A 79 -1.40 17.19 23.02
N GLN A 80 -0.52 16.59 23.83
CA GLN A 80 0.10 17.20 25.01
C GLN A 80 1.58 17.55 24.81
N HIS A 81 2.12 17.50 23.58
CA HIS A 81 3.55 17.68 23.31
C HIS A 81 4.11 19.02 23.83
N ASN A 82 3.32 20.09 23.86
CA ASN A 82 3.72 21.40 24.39
C ASN A 82 4.00 21.39 25.90
N ALA A 83 3.41 20.46 26.65
CA ALA A 83 3.64 20.31 28.10
C ALA A 83 4.81 19.38 28.42
N VAL A 84 5.39 18.73 27.40
CA VAL A 84 6.48 17.76 27.54
C VAL A 84 7.82 18.48 27.42
N LYS A 85 8.79 18.14 28.29
CA LYS A 85 10.13 18.75 28.25
C LYS A 85 10.78 18.53 26.88
N SER A 86 11.42 19.57 26.36
CA SER A 86 12.14 19.50 25.08
C SER A 86 13.12 18.32 25.06
N GLY A 87 13.14 17.56 23.96
CA GLY A 87 13.96 16.37 23.78
C GLY A 87 13.37 15.05 24.33
N THR A 88 12.30 15.08 25.13
CA THR A 88 11.67 13.87 25.68
C THR A 88 10.47 13.34 24.87
N PHE A 89 9.88 14.20 24.03
CA PHE A 89 8.86 13.80 23.06
C PHE A 89 9.53 13.17 21.83
N GLN A 90 9.37 11.85 21.67
CA GLN A 90 10.07 11.09 20.64
C GLN A 90 9.12 10.08 19.98
N ALA A 91 9.29 9.88 18.68
CA ALA A 91 8.62 8.82 17.95
C ALA A 91 9.30 7.48 18.29
N LEU A 92 8.53 6.51 18.79
CA LEU A 92 9.05 5.24 19.29
C LEU A 92 8.84 4.11 18.28
N GLU A 93 7.62 4.00 17.76
CA GLU A 93 7.23 2.92 16.88
C GLU A 93 6.40 3.45 15.72
N LYS A 94 6.54 2.82 14.56
CA LYS A 94 5.63 3.00 13.41
C LYS A 94 5.76 1.79 12.52
N GLU A 95 4.69 1.40 11.86
CA GLU A 95 4.73 0.44 10.76
C GLU A 95 5.89 0.80 9.79
N LEU A 96 6.62 -0.21 9.31
CA LEU A 96 7.52 -0.03 8.19
C LEU A 96 6.65 0.09 6.94
N VAL A 97 6.81 1.17 6.19
CA VAL A 97 5.93 1.49 5.07
C VAL A 97 6.71 1.65 3.78
N PHE A 98 6.08 1.27 2.68
CA PHE A 98 6.59 1.48 1.33
C PHE A 98 5.50 2.19 0.51
N ASP A 99 5.91 3.19 -0.27
CA ASP A 99 5.06 3.91 -1.21
C ASP A 99 5.66 3.79 -2.61
N ILE A 100 4.80 3.47 -3.56
CA ILE A 100 5.14 3.16 -4.94
C ILE A 100 4.13 3.92 -5.79
N ASP A 101 4.57 5.00 -6.43
CA ASP A 101 3.75 5.82 -7.32
C ASP A 101 4.15 5.59 -8.77
N MET A 102 3.16 5.51 -9.66
CA MET A 102 3.39 5.35 -11.09
C MET A 102 4.19 6.48 -11.73
N THR A 103 4.22 7.69 -11.15
CA THR A 103 5.05 8.80 -11.66
C THR A 103 6.51 8.46 -11.73
N ASP A 104 6.97 7.61 -10.81
CA ASP A 104 8.39 7.24 -10.77
C ASP A 104 8.81 6.44 -12.00
N TYR A 105 7.86 5.95 -12.81
CA TYR A 105 8.10 5.14 -14.01
C TYR A 105 7.92 5.92 -15.32
N ASP A 106 7.78 7.25 -15.28
CA ASP A 106 7.52 8.08 -16.47
C ASP A 106 8.59 7.95 -17.57
N ASP A 107 9.83 7.61 -17.21
CA ASP A 107 10.93 7.37 -18.15
C ASP A 107 10.90 5.98 -18.81
N VAL A 108 10.06 5.04 -18.35
CA VAL A 108 10.00 3.65 -18.84
C VAL A 108 8.61 3.20 -19.29
N ARG A 109 7.59 4.04 -19.17
CA ARG A 109 6.24 3.79 -19.70
C ARG A 109 5.93 4.72 -20.87
N ARG A 110 5.24 4.20 -21.89
CA ARG A 110 4.85 4.94 -23.11
C ARG A 110 3.35 5.15 -23.23
N CYS A 111 2.55 4.38 -22.49
CA CYS A 111 1.10 4.41 -22.59
C CYS A 111 0.43 5.59 -21.88
N CYS A 112 1.10 6.18 -20.88
CA CYS A 112 0.59 7.29 -20.06
C CYS A 112 1.77 8.16 -19.59
N SER A 113 1.48 9.36 -19.10
CA SER A 113 2.47 10.25 -18.50
C SER A 113 1.96 10.81 -17.17
N ALA A 114 2.88 11.23 -16.30
CA ALA A 114 2.60 11.92 -15.05
C ALA A 114 1.53 11.21 -14.21
N ALA A 115 0.33 11.77 -14.12
CA ALA A 115 -0.70 11.30 -13.20
C ALA A 115 -1.67 10.29 -13.75
N ASP A 116 -1.61 10.03 -15.04
CA ASP A 116 -2.52 9.14 -15.72
C ASP A 116 -2.02 7.70 -15.61
N ILE A 117 -2.98 6.79 -15.54
CA ILE A 117 -2.75 5.34 -15.52
C ILE A 117 -3.72 4.66 -16.48
N CYS A 118 -3.34 3.48 -16.95
CA CYS A 118 -4.20 2.56 -17.69
C CYS A 118 -3.89 1.12 -17.24
N SER A 119 -4.67 0.15 -17.72
CA SER A 119 -4.47 -1.27 -17.41
C SER A 119 -3.05 -1.76 -17.78
N LYS A 120 -2.45 -1.23 -18.85
CA LYS A 120 -1.10 -1.59 -19.29
C LYS A 120 -0.03 -1.24 -18.25
N CYS A 121 0.02 0.00 -17.77
CA CYS A 121 1.04 0.41 -16.80
C CYS A 121 0.72 -0.08 -15.38
N TRP A 122 -0.53 -0.42 -15.06
CA TRP A 122 -0.88 -1.00 -13.76
C TRP A 122 -0.15 -2.34 -13.50
N THR A 123 0.26 -3.05 -14.55
CA THR A 123 1.15 -4.23 -14.45
C THR A 123 2.42 -3.93 -13.65
N LEU A 124 2.96 -2.71 -13.68
CA LEU A 124 4.10 -2.31 -12.85
C LEU A 124 3.81 -2.41 -11.35
N MET A 125 2.61 -2.02 -10.90
CA MET A 125 2.22 -2.16 -9.49
C MET A 125 2.07 -3.64 -9.11
N THR A 126 1.57 -4.47 -10.01
CA THR A 126 1.50 -5.93 -9.81
C THR A 126 2.88 -6.54 -9.63
N ILE A 127 3.83 -6.19 -10.50
CA ILE A 127 5.23 -6.63 -10.40
C ILE A 127 5.86 -6.14 -9.09
N ALA A 128 5.66 -4.86 -8.75
CA ALA A 128 6.17 -4.25 -7.53
C ALA A 128 5.67 -4.97 -6.26
N ILE A 129 4.37 -5.22 -6.15
CA ILE A 129 3.77 -5.96 -5.04
C ILE A 129 4.37 -7.36 -4.93
N ARG A 130 4.47 -8.09 -6.05
CA ARG A 130 5.02 -9.47 -6.04
C ARG A 130 6.47 -9.53 -5.59
N ILE A 131 7.31 -8.61 -6.07
CA ILE A 131 8.73 -8.56 -5.70
C ILE A 131 8.89 -8.22 -4.22
N LEU A 132 8.21 -7.16 -3.76
CA LEU A 132 8.37 -6.64 -2.41
C LEU A 132 7.71 -7.53 -1.37
N ASP A 133 6.49 -8.04 -1.62
CA ASP A 133 5.80 -8.96 -0.70
C ASP A 133 6.62 -10.24 -0.49
N ARG A 134 7.16 -10.82 -1.58
CA ARG A 134 8.06 -11.98 -1.49
C ARG A 134 9.27 -11.67 -0.63
N ALA A 135 10.00 -10.60 -0.92
CA ALA A 135 11.22 -10.27 -0.19
C ALA A 135 10.97 -9.97 1.29
N LEU A 136 9.93 -9.20 1.59
CA LEU A 136 9.54 -8.89 2.97
C LEU A 136 9.16 -10.15 3.75
N ARG A 137 8.53 -11.14 3.12
CA ARG A 137 8.17 -12.42 3.76
C ARG A 137 9.33 -13.40 3.86
N GLU A 138 10.00 -13.68 2.75
CA GLU A 138 10.97 -14.75 2.63
C GLU A 138 12.36 -14.31 3.12
N ASP A 139 12.77 -13.08 2.81
CA ASP A 139 14.12 -12.59 3.12
C ASP A 139 14.16 -11.94 4.51
N PHE A 140 13.10 -11.21 4.89
CA PHE A 140 13.01 -10.53 6.19
C PHE A 140 12.15 -11.23 7.24
N GLY A 141 11.36 -12.23 6.86
CA GLY A 141 10.52 -12.97 7.82
C GLY A 141 9.33 -12.17 8.35
N PHE A 142 8.87 -11.14 7.65
CA PHE A 142 7.66 -10.40 8.04
C PHE A 142 6.39 -11.14 7.60
N HIS A 143 5.37 -11.14 8.45
CA HIS A 143 4.14 -11.89 8.24
C HIS A 143 2.93 -10.99 7.96
N HIS A 144 2.89 -9.83 8.61
CA HIS A 144 1.73 -8.96 8.66
C HIS A 144 1.89 -7.77 7.71
N LEU A 145 1.74 -8.04 6.42
CA LEU A 145 1.81 -7.03 5.36
C LEU A 145 0.40 -6.68 4.89
N LEU A 146 0.06 -5.39 4.91
CA LEU A 146 -1.19 -4.85 4.38
C LEU A 146 -0.88 -3.97 3.17
N TRP A 147 -1.18 -4.50 1.99
CA TRP A 147 -1.11 -3.75 0.73
C TRP A 147 -2.41 -2.99 0.48
N VAL A 148 -2.29 -1.73 0.09
CA VAL A 148 -3.41 -0.78 0.00
C VAL A 148 -3.28 0.04 -1.26
N TYR A 149 -4.36 0.15 -2.02
CA TYR A 149 -4.43 1.06 -3.16
C TYR A 149 -4.39 2.52 -2.68
N SER A 150 -3.58 3.37 -3.33
CA SER A 150 -3.40 4.77 -2.91
C SER A 150 -4.62 5.67 -3.18
N GLY A 151 -5.62 5.15 -3.89
CA GLY A 151 -6.81 5.90 -4.34
C GLY A 151 -6.64 6.54 -5.72
N ARG A 152 -5.45 6.43 -6.34
CA ARG A 152 -5.21 6.95 -7.69
C ARG A 152 -4.29 6.05 -8.53
N ARG A 153 -2.98 6.11 -8.30
CA ARG A 153 -1.97 5.60 -9.25
C ARG A 153 -0.83 4.83 -8.60
N GLY A 154 -1.01 4.41 -7.35
CA GLY A 154 0.05 3.78 -6.60
C GLY A 154 -0.50 2.80 -5.58
N VAL A 155 0.43 2.18 -4.86
CA VAL A 155 0.12 1.22 -3.80
C VAL A 155 1.03 1.48 -2.61
N HIS A 156 0.48 1.29 -1.42
CA HIS A 156 1.20 1.39 -0.17
C HIS A 156 1.30 0.00 0.47
N CYS A 157 2.43 -0.31 1.10
CA CYS A 157 2.57 -1.48 1.97
C CYS A 157 2.74 -1.01 3.41
N TRP A 158 1.96 -1.59 4.33
CA TRP A 158 2.13 -1.43 5.77
C TRP A 158 2.62 -2.76 6.36
N VAL A 159 3.87 -2.80 6.81
CA VAL A 159 4.43 -3.95 7.52
C VAL A 159 4.20 -3.75 9.02
N CYS A 160 3.32 -4.57 9.56
CA CYS A 160 2.70 -4.41 10.87
C CYS A 160 3.23 -5.39 11.92
N ASP A 161 4.25 -6.19 11.62
CA ASP A 161 4.92 -7.06 12.60
C ASP A 161 5.50 -6.24 13.77
N ASP A 162 5.49 -6.80 14.98
CA ASP A 162 6.02 -6.11 16.17
C ASP A 162 7.49 -5.68 16.01
N ALA A 163 8.32 -6.58 15.44
CA ALA A 163 9.70 -6.28 15.12
C ALA A 163 9.84 -5.17 14.07
N ALA A 164 8.99 -5.15 13.04
CA ALA A 164 8.99 -4.11 12.01
C ALA A 164 8.64 -2.73 12.61
N ARG A 165 7.66 -2.67 13.52
CA ARG A 165 7.23 -1.41 14.14
C ARG A 165 8.33 -0.74 14.97
N LYS A 166 9.22 -1.55 15.55
CA LYS A 166 10.33 -1.13 16.41
C LYS A 166 11.66 -0.92 15.69
N LEU A 167 11.71 -1.07 14.36
CA LEU A 167 12.94 -0.83 13.59
C LEU A 167 13.43 0.61 13.78
N SER A 168 14.72 0.74 14.05
CA SER A 168 15.42 2.02 14.07
C SER A 168 15.50 2.62 12.67
N VAL A 169 15.77 3.93 12.57
CA VAL A 169 15.99 4.61 11.28
C VAL A 169 17.08 3.95 10.46
N ALA A 170 18.17 3.50 11.10
CA ALA A 170 19.25 2.79 10.42
C ALA A 170 18.80 1.43 9.86
N ALA A 171 18.04 0.66 10.64
CA ALA A 171 17.51 -0.62 10.17
C ALA A 171 16.48 -0.45 9.04
N ARG A 172 15.60 0.55 9.14
CA ARG A 172 14.67 0.92 8.06
C ARG A 172 15.41 1.32 6.78
N SER A 173 16.47 2.11 6.91
CA SER A 173 17.33 2.49 5.79
C SER A 173 17.96 1.27 5.14
N ALA A 174 18.49 0.33 5.93
CA ALA A 174 19.08 -0.90 5.42
C ALA A 174 18.06 -1.77 4.67
N VAL A 175 16.83 -1.92 5.19
CA VAL A 175 15.75 -2.64 4.48
C VAL A 175 15.42 -1.96 3.16
N ALA A 176 15.24 -0.64 3.16
CA ALA A 176 14.88 0.10 1.95
C ALA A 176 16.01 0.07 0.90
N GLU A 177 17.27 0.14 1.33
CA GLU A 177 18.45 0.04 0.47
C GLU A 177 18.64 -1.37 -0.10
N TYR A 178 18.39 -2.41 0.69
CA TYR A 178 18.37 -3.80 0.23
C TYR A 178 17.38 -4.01 -0.92
N LEU A 179 16.19 -3.40 -0.81
CA LEU A 179 15.13 -3.50 -1.80
C LEU A 179 15.29 -2.55 -3.01
N SER A 180 16.29 -1.66 -3.00
CA SER A 180 16.45 -0.63 -4.04
C SER A 180 17.51 -1.00 -5.08
N LEU A 181 17.07 -1.36 -6.30
CA LEU A 181 17.95 -1.70 -7.43
C LEU A 181 18.07 -0.58 -8.47
N VAL A 182 17.00 0.20 -8.69
CA VAL A 182 16.98 1.29 -9.67
C VAL A 182 17.44 2.57 -8.98
N LYS A 183 18.59 3.11 -9.41
CA LYS A 183 19.21 4.30 -8.81
C LYS A 183 19.53 5.33 -9.91
N GLY A 184 19.27 6.61 -9.62
CA GLY A 184 19.57 7.72 -10.53
C GLY A 184 18.34 8.55 -10.91
N GLY A 185 18.56 9.85 -11.13
CA GLY A 185 17.53 10.81 -11.49
C GLY A 185 17.17 10.80 -12.98
N GLU A 186 16.48 11.83 -13.46
CA GLU A 186 16.04 11.96 -14.86
C GLU A 186 17.21 11.97 -15.86
N GLU A 187 18.37 12.51 -15.47
CA GLU A 187 19.57 12.56 -16.31
C GLU A 187 20.30 11.21 -16.41
N THR A 188 20.01 10.26 -15.52
CA THR A 188 20.69 8.97 -15.48
C THR A 188 20.03 7.99 -16.46
N VAL A 189 20.71 7.70 -17.58
CA VAL A 189 20.21 6.75 -18.59
C VAL A 189 20.27 5.30 -18.09
N ARG A 190 21.40 4.87 -17.52
CA ARG A 190 21.59 3.52 -16.96
C ARG A 190 21.42 3.54 -15.45
N LYS A 191 20.25 3.08 -14.98
CA LYS A 191 19.85 3.12 -13.57
C LYS A 191 20.05 1.81 -12.82
N VAL A 192 20.39 0.73 -13.53
CA VAL A 192 20.67 -0.58 -12.95
C VAL A 192 22.03 -1.05 -13.44
N VAL A 193 22.89 -1.42 -12.48
CA VAL A 193 24.20 -2.02 -12.73
C VAL A 193 24.34 -3.23 -11.82
N LEU A 194 24.47 -4.41 -12.41
CA LEU A 194 24.57 -5.67 -11.66
C LEU A 194 26.03 -6.07 -11.43
N SER A 195 26.31 -6.60 -10.25
CA SER A 195 27.59 -7.20 -9.88
C SER A 195 27.58 -8.72 -10.05
N ASP A 196 28.76 -9.31 -10.23
CA ASP A 196 28.96 -10.76 -10.20
C ASP A 196 29.55 -11.19 -8.83
N PRO A 197 29.00 -12.23 -8.17
CA PRO A 197 27.78 -12.98 -8.52
C PRO A 197 26.50 -12.16 -8.27
N ILE A 198 25.44 -12.45 -9.05
CA ILE A 198 24.12 -11.83 -8.85
C ILE A 198 23.55 -12.29 -7.51
N HIS A 199 23.18 -11.32 -6.66
CA HIS A 199 22.57 -11.59 -5.36
C HIS A 199 21.24 -12.37 -5.49
N PRO A 200 20.94 -13.36 -4.61
CA PRO A 200 19.72 -14.19 -4.70
C PRO A 200 18.42 -13.39 -4.81
N PHE A 201 18.26 -12.32 -4.02
CA PHE A 201 17.14 -11.37 -4.13
C PHE A 201 16.91 -10.85 -5.56
N ILE A 202 17.98 -10.50 -6.27
CA ILE A 202 17.91 -9.98 -7.63
C ILE A 202 17.49 -11.09 -8.59
N ASN A 203 18.03 -12.31 -8.44
CA ASN A 203 17.60 -13.46 -9.24
C ASN A 203 16.11 -13.77 -9.04
N HIS A 204 15.62 -13.78 -7.80
CA HIS A 204 14.18 -13.97 -7.54
C HIS A 204 13.32 -12.85 -8.12
N SER A 205 13.80 -11.61 -8.06
CA SER A 205 13.13 -10.45 -8.65
C SER A 205 13.06 -10.56 -10.18
N LEU A 206 14.16 -10.98 -10.83
CA LEU A 206 14.21 -11.25 -12.27
C LEU A 206 13.19 -12.33 -12.66
N SER A 207 13.08 -13.43 -11.92
CA SER A 207 12.08 -14.47 -12.19
C SER A 207 10.63 -13.98 -12.07
N VAL A 208 10.37 -12.93 -11.28
CA VAL A 208 9.07 -12.25 -11.31
C VAL A 208 8.95 -11.42 -12.59
N VAL A 209 9.93 -10.57 -12.89
CA VAL A 209 9.91 -9.68 -14.07
C VAL A 209 9.77 -10.48 -15.37
N GLU A 210 10.52 -11.57 -15.53
CA GLU A 210 10.51 -12.45 -16.71
C GLU A 210 9.11 -12.92 -17.10
N ARG A 211 8.25 -13.21 -16.11
CA ARG A 211 6.87 -13.67 -16.34
C ARG A 211 5.99 -12.61 -17.00
N TYR A 212 6.27 -11.32 -16.75
CA TYR A 212 5.47 -10.21 -17.26
C TYR A 212 6.13 -9.49 -18.43
N PHE A 213 7.45 -9.59 -18.56
CA PHE A 213 8.24 -8.72 -19.45
C PHE A 213 7.80 -8.78 -20.91
N GLN A 214 7.54 -9.98 -21.44
CA GLN A 214 7.13 -10.12 -22.83
C GLN A 214 5.80 -9.40 -23.11
N GLN A 215 4.76 -9.66 -22.30
CA GLN A 215 3.47 -9.01 -22.50
C GLN A 215 3.54 -7.52 -22.18
N TYR A 216 4.10 -7.15 -21.03
CA TYR A 216 4.14 -5.77 -20.59
C TYR A 216 5.08 -4.90 -21.43
N ALA A 217 6.38 -5.23 -21.49
CA ALA A 217 7.37 -4.34 -22.08
C ALA A 217 7.37 -4.40 -23.61
N ILE A 218 7.25 -5.60 -24.20
CA ILE A 218 7.35 -5.77 -25.65
C ILE A 218 6.02 -5.54 -26.35
N VAL A 219 4.90 -6.08 -25.84
CA VAL A 219 3.59 -5.95 -26.49
C VAL A 219 2.87 -4.68 -26.05
N ASP A 220 2.68 -4.46 -24.75
CA ASP A 220 1.80 -3.39 -24.27
C ASP A 220 2.46 -2.01 -24.35
N GLN A 221 3.74 -1.92 -23.98
CA GLN A 221 4.53 -0.69 -24.02
C GLN A 221 5.29 -0.50 -25.33
N ASP A 222 5.44 -1.55 -26.14
CA ASP A 222 6.22 -1.54 -27.38
C ASP A 222 7.54 -0.78 -27.24
N ILE A 223 8.37 -1.17 -26.26
CA ILE A 223 9.61 -0.43 -25.95
C ILE A 223 10.61 -0.44 -27.13
N LEU A 224 10.42 -1.32 -28.11
CA LEU A 224 11.30 -1.50 -29.27
C LEU A 224 10.80 -0.79 -30.55
N GLY A 225 9.53 -0.39 -30.63
CA GLY A 225 8.92 0.16 -31.85
C GLY A 225 9.33 1.59 -32.23
N SER A 226 10.06 2.32 -31.38
CA SER A 226 10.51 3.69 -31.69
C SER A 226 12.00 3.74 -32.04
N LYS A 227 12.36 4.60 -33.00
CA LYS A 227 13.77 4.89 -33.36
C LYS A 227 14.54 5.61 -32.25
N GLU A 228 13.89 5.99 -31.16
CA GLU A 228 14.41 6.80 -30.05
C GLU A 228 14.57 6.01 -28.75
N ILE A 229 15.17 4.83 -28.80
CA ILE A 229 15.51 4.15 -27.55
C ILE A 229 16.71 4.90 -26.96
N LYS A 230 16.48 5.78 -25.99
CA LYS A 230 17.55 6.56 -25.32
C LYS A 230 18.61 5.64 -24.69
N PHE A 231 18.21 4.44 -24.23
CA PHE A 231 19.12 3.41 -23.74
C PHE A 231 19.98 2.77 -24.87
N HIS A 232 19.37 2.57 -26.05
CA HIS A 232 19.94 2.46 -27.42
C HIS A 232 21.14 3.35 -27.66
N ASN A 233 20.85 4.64 -27.73
CA ASN A 233 21.75 5.60 -28.32
C ASN A 233 22.93 5.97 -27.40
N SER A 234 22.86 5.65 -26.10
CA SER A 234 24.01 5.78 -25.20
C SER A 234 25.08 4.68 -25.39
N LEU A 235 24.82 3.69 -26.24
CA LEU A 235 25.76 2.64 -26.63
C LEU A 235 26.35 2.95 -28.01
N GLU A 236 27.37 3.81 -28.05
CA GLU A 236 28.21 3.93 -29.24
C GLU A 236 28.75 2.53 -29.63
N GLY A 237 28.27 2.00 -30.76
CA GLY A 237 28.87 0.83 -31.43
C GLY A 237 28.23 -0.54 -31.22
N SER A 238 27.04 -0.67 -30.59
CA SER A 238 26.39 -1.98 -30.42
C SER A 238 25.11 -2.10 -31.25
N SER A 239 25.15 -2.89 -32.34
CA SER A 239 23.95 -3.30 -33.07
C SER A 239 23.19 -4.34 -32.27
N VAL A 240 22.19 -3.91 -31.50
CA VAL A 240 21.30 -4.80 -30.74
C VAL A 240 20.27 -5.40 -31.70
N SER A 241 20.44 -6.68 -32.02
CA SER A 241 19.47 -7.47 -32.79
C SER A 241 18.52 -8.17 -31.81
N TYR A 242 17.24 -7.82 -31.86
CA TYR A 242 16.19 -8.48 -31.09
C TYR A 242 15.63 -9.65 -31.86
N ASP A 243 15.89 -10.87 -31.40
CA ASP A 243 15.24 -12.05 -31.97
C ASP A 243 13.92 -12.27 -31.22
N LEU A 244 12.80 -11.84 -31.82
CA LEU A 244 11.45 -11.96 -31.24
C LEU A 244 10.99 -13.43 -31.11
N HIS A 245 11.79 -14.40 -31.56
CA HIS A 245 11.39 -15.79 -31.72
C HIS A 245 11.70 -16.70 -30.53
N PHE A 246 12.33 -16.20 -29.48
CA PHE A 246 12.60 -16.99 -28.28
C PHE A 246 12.33 -16.19 -27.02
N SER A 247 11.90 -16.90 -25.98
CA SER A 247 11.61 -16.45 -24.63
C SER A 247 12.80 -15.82 -23.87
N CYS A 248 13.80 -15.27 -24.56
CA CYS A 248 14.94 -14.58 -23.97
C CYS A 248 15.35 -13.36 -24.81
N VAL A 249 15.60 -12.25 -24.13
CA VAL A 249 16.25 -11.08 -24.73
C VAL A 249 17.75 -11.40 -24.82
N SER A 250 18.21 -11.99 -25.91
CA SER A 250 19.64 -12.24 -26.10
C SER A 250 20.29 -11.02 -26.78
N VAL A 251 20.87 -10.11 -25.98
CA VAL A 251 21.66 -8.99 -26.52
C VAL A 251 23.05 -9.48 -26.92
N LYS A 252 23.29 -9.62 -28.22
CA LYS A 252 24.63 -9.88 -28.76
C LYS A 252 25.42 -8.57 -28.84
N SER A 253 26.32 -8.32 -27.89
CA SER A 253 27.32 -7.25 -27.98
C SER A 253 28.57 -7.76 -28.70
N ASN A 254 28.97 -7.10 -29.80
CA ASN A 254 30.27 -7.32 -30.45
C ASN A 254 31.43 -6.63 -29.70
N SER A 255 31.16 -5.92 -28.60
CA SER A 255 32.18 -5.26 -27.79
C SER A 255 32.48 -6.04 -26.51
N LYS A 256 33.77 -6.14 -26.15
CA LYS A 256 34.25 -6.63 -24.84
C LYS A 256 33.83 -5.73 -23.65
N LYS A 257 33.02 -4.68 -23.89
CA LYS A 257 32.57 -3.69 -22.90
C LYS A 257 31.08 -3.83 -22.51
N GLY A 258 30.32 -4.71 -23.14
CA GLY A 258 28.96 -5.04 -22.71
C GLY A 258 29.00 -5.86 -21.42
N GLY A 259 28.46 -5.33 -20.32
CA GLY A 259 28.41 -6.06 -19.05
C GLY A 259 27.70 -7.40 -19.20
N GLN A 260 28.15 -8.41 -18.44
CA GLN A 260 27.69 -9.80 -18.50
C GLN A 260 26.16 -9.99 -18.31
N TYR A 261 25.47 -9.00 -17.76
CA TYR A 261 24.05 -9.08 -17.33
C TYR A 261 23.17 -7.98 -17.94
N PHE A 262 23.52 -7.52 -19.14
CA PHE A 262 22.87 -6.36 -19.77
C PHE A 262 21.37 -6.55 -20.05
N ASP A 263 20.98 -7.74 -20.51
CA ASP A 263 19.57 -8.13 -20.69
C ASP A 263 18.78 -8.01 -19.38
N LYS A 264 19.33 -8.54 -18.29
CA LYS A 264 18.75 -8.49 -16.94
C LYS A 264 18.63 -7.06 -16.42
N GLU A 265 19.64 -6.22 -16.67
CA GLU A 265 19.61 -4.80 -16.30
C GLU A 265 18.49 -4.04 -17.01
N ILE A 266 18.26 -4.30 -18.30
CA ILE A 266 17.13 -3.72 -19.04
C ILE A 266 15.81 -4.15 -18.40
N MET A 267 15.64 -5.45 -18.14
CA MET A 267 14.41 -5.98 -17.55
C MET A 267 14.11 -5.32 -16.21
N LEU A 268 15.11 -5.20 -15.34
CA LEU A 268 14.98 -4.53 -14.05
C LEU A 268 14.68 -3.03 -14.22
N GLN A 269 15.39 -2.31 -15.08
CA GLN A 269 15.16 -0.87 -15.24
C GLN A 269 13.72 -0.53 -15.67
N TYR A 270 13.12 -1.37 -16.53
CA TYR A 270 11.77 -1.14 -17.05
C TYR A 270 10.64 -1.64 -16.13
N CYS A 271 10.89 -2.63 -15.28
CA CYS A 271 9.83 -3.33 -14.55
C CYS A 271 10.00 -3.38 -13.03
N TYR A 272 11.21 -3.16 -12.52
CA TYR A 272 11.50 -3.32 -11.09
C TYR A 272 10.90 -2.16 -10.26
N PRO A 273 10.43 -2.43 -9.03
CA PRO A 273 9.87 -1.42 -8.15
C PRO A 273 10.81 -0.23 -7.91
N ARG A 274 10.28 0.97 -8.08
CA ARG A 274 10.92 2.22 -7.69
C ARG A 274 10.34 2.65 -6.34
N LEU A 275 11.20 2.71 -5.33
CA LEU A 275 10.82 2.99 -3.97
C LEU A 275 11.10 4.46 -3.63
N ASP A 276 10.11 5.17 -3.08
CA ASP A 276 10.41 6.39 -2.33
C ASP A 276 11.04 5.99 -0.99
N VAL A 277 12.37 5.92 -1.00
CA VAL A 277 13.17 5.49 0.15
C VAL A 277 12.96 6.40 1.36
N ASN A 278 12.62 7.68 1.16
CA ASN A 278 12.45 8.64 2.26
C ASN A 278 11.20 8.32 3.08
N VAL A 279 10.14 7.81 2.44
CA VAL A 279 8.90 7.35 3.08
C VAL A 279 9.18 6.17 4.03
N SER A 280 10.13 5.31 3.66
CA SER A 280 10.48 4.10 4.42
C SER A 280 11.42 4.37 5.61
N LYS A 281 12.30 5.38 5.50
CA LYS A 281 13.39 5.66 6.47
C LYS A 281 12.89 6.28 7.77
N GLY A 282 11.99 7.27 7.68
CA GLY A 282 11.58 8.08 8.83
C GLY A 282 10.53 7.40 9.70
N VAL A 283 10.79 7.27 11.01
CA VAL A 283 9.80 6.76 11.98
C VAL A 283 8.61 7.72 12.09
N ASN A 284 8.80 9.02 11.90
CA ASN A 284 7.76 10.06 11.97
C ASN A 284 7.04 10.33 10.63
N HIS A 285 7.40 9.63 9.55
CA HIS A 285 6.82 9.88 8.23
C HIS A 285 5.32 9.54 8.21
N LEU A 286 4.50 10.48 7.76
CA LEU A 286 3.06 10.33 7.62
C LEU A 286 2.73 9.66 6.29
N LEU A 287 1.85 8.66 6.30
CA LEU A 287 1.40 8.00 5.07
C LEU A 287 -0.12 7.89 5.07
N LYS A 288 -0.73 8.06 3.89
CA LYS A 288 -2.19 8.05 3.72
C LYS A 288 -2.81 6.79 4.30
N SER A 289 -3.84 7.00 5.12
CA SER A 289 -4.59 5.96 5.78
C SER A 289 -5.32 5.04 4.79
N PRO A 290 -5.36 3.73 5.05
CA PRO A 290 -6.37 2.84 4.46
C PRO A 290 -7.78 3.38 4.69
N PHE A 291 -8.68 3.10 3.76
CA PHE A 291 -10.06 3.59 3.73
C PHE A 291 -10.21 5.13 3.65
N SER A 292 -9.16 5.88 3.36
CA SER A 292 -9.29 7.31 3.01
C SER A 292 -9.95 7.48 1.65
N VAL A 293 -10.64 8.60 1.45
CA VAL A 293 -11.19 8.99 0.15
C VAL A 293 -10.17 9.84 -0.59
N HIS A 294 -9.85 9.52 -1.84
CA HIS A 294 -8.93 10.33 -2.63
C HIS A 294 -9.66 11.56 -3.22
N PRO A 295 -9.29 12.81 -2.86
CA PRO A 295 -10.13 13.97 -3.17
C PRO A 295 -10.38 14.24 -4.66
N LYS A 296 -9.45 13.86 -5.54
CA LYS A 296 -9.57 14.09 -6.99
C LYS A 296 -10.30 12.98 -7.75
N THR A 297 -10.35 11.77 -7.20
CA THR A 297 -10.87 10.59 -7.91
C THR A 297 -12.09 10.00 -7.22
N GLY A 298 -12.37 10.41 -5.97
CA GLY A 298 -13.42 9.85 -5.12
C GLY A 298 -13.16 8.42 -4.66
N ARG A 299 -12.13 7.74 -5.21
CA ARG A 299 -11.84 6.34 -4.92
C ARG A 299 -11.39 6.14 -3.48
N ILE A 300 -11.84 5.03 -2.90
CA ILE A 300 -11.44 4.62 -1.56
C ILE A 300 -10.07 3.95 -1.60
N SER A 301 -9.19 4.27 -0.64
CA SER A 301 -7.90 3.59 -0.46
C SER A 301 -8.10 2.19 0.13
N VAL A 302 -8.47 1.23 -0.72
CA VAL A 302 -8.87 -0.11 -0.31
C VAL A 302 -7.68 -1.08 -0.14
N PRO A 303 -7.74 -2.00 0.83
CA PRO A 303 -6.82 -3.13 0.89
C PRO A 303 -6.88 -4.02 -0.36
N ILE A 304 -5.73 -4.50 -0.81
CA ILE A 304 -5.58 -5.36 -1.99
C ILE A 304 -5.49 -6.83 -1.54
N ASP A 305 -6.32 -7.70 -2.11
CA ASP A 305 -6.20 -9.15 -1.89
C ASP A 305 -5.09 -9.73 -2.77
N LEU A 306 -4.01 -10.22 -2.13
CA LEU A 306 -2.89 -10.81 -2.85
C LEU A 306 -3.25 -12.11 -3.58
N LYS A 307 -4.35 -12.78 -3.21
CA LYS A 307 -4.85 -13.97 -3.92
C LYS A 307 -5.44 -13.64 -5.28
N GLU A 308 -5.93 -12.41 -5.44
CA GLU A 308 -6.62 -11.92 -6.63
C GLU A 308 -5.83 -10.75 -7.25
N LEU A 309 -4.51 -10.71 -7.02
CA LEU A 309 -3.65 -9.57 -7.40
C LEU A 309 -3.66 -9.31 -8.90
N ASP A 310 -3.54 -10.34 -9.74
CA ASP A 310 -3.51 -10.18 -11.21
C ASP A 310 -4.86 -9.69 -11.78
N THR A 311 -5.93 -9.80 -11.00
CA THR A 311 -7.28 -9.34 -11.36
C THR A 311 -7.65 -8.01 -10.68
N PHE A 312 -6.76 -7.43 -9.87
CA PHE A 312 -7.04 -6.15 -9.24
C PHE A 312 -7.05 -5.02 -10.28
N ASP A 313 -8.20 -4.38 -10.45
CA ASP A 313 -8.38 -3.26 -11.35
C ASP A 313 -8.57 -1.94 -10.54
N PRO A 314 -7.65 -0.95 -10.66
CA PRO A 314 -7.81 0.34 -9.99
C PRO A 314 -9.01 1.14 -10.49
N PHE A 315 -9.52 0.86 -11.71
CA PHE A 315 -10.66 1.55 -12.31
C PHE A 315 -12.02 1.05 -11.77
N GLU A 316 -12.05 -0.16 -11.22
CA GLU A 316 -13.22 -0.78 -10.59
C GLU A 316 -13.26 -0.58 -9.06
N VAL A 317 -12.26 0.09 -8.48
CA VAL A 317 -12.28 0.45 -7.05
C VAL A 317 -13.42 1.44 -6.79
N PRO A 318 -14.30 1.18 -5.80
CA PRO A 318 -15.46 2.03 -5.55
C PRO A 318 -15.07 3.47 -5.24
N THR A 319 -15.84 4.41 -5.81
CA THR A 319 -15.82 5.82 -5.42
C THR A 319 -16.76 6.05 -4.24
N ILE A 320 -16.55 7.15 -3.50
CA ILE A 320 -17.45 7.60 -2.45
C ILE A 320 -18.88 7.83 -2.98
N SER A 321 -19.03 8.39 -4.19
CA SER A 321 -20.34 8.59 -4.83
C SER A 321 -21.07 7.27 -4.99
N LEU A 322 -20.40 6.27 -5.58
CA LEU A 322 -21.00 4.95 -5.83
C LEU A 322 -21.48 4.28 -4.54
N ILE A 323 -20.64 4.24 -3.49
CA ILE A 323 -21.01 3.54 -2.25
C ILE A 323 -22.06 4.29 -1.43
N CYS A 324 -22.16 5.62 -1.59
CA CYS A 324 -23.25 6.40 -1.02
C CYS A 324 -24.56 6.15 -1.77
N GLU A 325 -24.55 6.10 -3.10
CA GLU A 325 -25.72 5.74 -3.92
C GLU A 325 -26.22 4.31 -3.61
N GLU A 326 -25.30 3.35 -3.48
CA GLU A 326 -25.64 1.97 -3.08
C GLU A 326 -26.33 1.90 -1.71
N LEU A 327 -25.96 2.81 -0.79
CA LEU A 327 -26.52 2.85 0.55
C LEU A 327 -27.95 3.40 0.60
N GLU A 328 -28.28 4.29 -0.34
CA GLU A 328 -29.61 4.90 -0.49
C GLU A 328 -30.62 3.97 -1.16
N LYS A 329 -30.17 2.95 -1.91
CA LYS A 329 -31.07 1.98 -2.54
C LYS A 329 -31.92 1.27 -1.47
N PRO A 330 -33.26 1.17 -1.67
CA PRO A 330 -34.15 0.52 -0.74
C PRO A 330 -33.80 -0.96 -0.59
N ARG A 331 -34.03 -1.52 0.60
CA ARG A 331 -33.82 -2.95 0.83
C ARG A 331 -34.89 -3.74 0.06
N ALA A 332 -34.50 -4.82 -0.59
CA ALA A 332 -35.46 -5.77 -1.17
C ALA A 332 -36.28 -6.51 -0.09
N GLU A 333 -35.84 -6.45 1.16
CA GLU A 333 -36.44 -7.09 2.34
C GLU A 333 -36.57 -6.04 3.45
N GLU A 334 -37.56 -5.16 3.32
CA GLU A 334 -38.06 -4.33 4.43
C GLU A 334 -39.39 -4.93 4.90
N ALA A 335 -39.29 -6.08 5.57
CA ALA A 335 -40.26 -6.56 6.52
C ALA A 335 -39.50 -7.35 7.58
N GLU A 336 -39.67 -6.97 8.85
CA GLU A 336 -39.24 -7.71 10.05
C GLU A 336 -37.76 -7.62 10.46
N GLU A 337 -37.29 -6.48 10.97
CA GLU A 337 -36.19 -6.47 11.96
C GLU A 337 -36.00 -5.13 12.70
N ASP A 338 -37.09 -4.42 13.02
CA ASP A 338 -37.03 -3.16 13.79
C ASP A 338 -37.71 -3.24 15.18
N ASP A 339 -37.90 -4.45 15.71
CA ASP A 339 -38.54 -4.64 17.02
C ASP A 339 -37.81 -5.62 17.96
N MET A 340 -36.49 -5.44 18.11
CA MET A 340 -35.80 -5.86 19.34
C MET A 340 -35.29 -4.61 20.07
N LYS A 341 -36.14 -4.07 20.96
CA LYS A 341 -35.73 -3.16 22.03
C LYS A 341 -34.92 -3.93 23.07
N ASP A 342 -33.69 -4.27 22.74
CA ASP A 342 -32.72 -4.67 23.76
C ASP A 342 -32.03 -3.42 24.33
N LYS A 343 -31.66 -3.49 25.62
CA LYS A 343 -30.94 -2.46 26.37
C LYS A 343 -29.50 -2.30 25.88
N GLU A 344 -29.32 -2.09 24.59
CA GLU A 344 -28.00 -1.88 23.99
C GLU A 344 -27.63 -0.40 24.09
N ASN A 345 -26.35 -0.14 24.38
CA ASN A 345 -25.82 1.21 24.36
C ASN A 345 -25.92 1.77 22.93
N GLU A 346 -26.31 3.05 22.77
CA GLU A 346 -26.49 3.73 21.46
C GLU A 346 -25.27 3.55 20.53
N GLN A 347 -24.09 3.42 21.13
CA GLN A 347 -22.83 3.17 20.45
C GLN A 347 -22.74 1.79 19.76
N GLU A 348 -23.14 0.73 20.46
CA GLU A 348 -23.12 -0.64 19.90
C GLU A 348 -24.15 -0.75 18.77
N ALA A 349 -25.32 -0.12 18.95
CA ALA A 349 -26.34 -0.02 17.90
C ALA A 349 -25.81 0.74 16.66
N GLY A 350 -25.07 1.83 16.87
CA GLY A 350 -24.40 2.60 15.82
C GLY A 350 -23.35 1.78 15.05
N GLU A 351 -22.54 1.00 15.76
CA GLU A 351 -21.55 0.11 15.15
C GLU A 351 -22.20 -1.01 14.33
N ARG A 352 -23.22 -1.70 14.88
CA ARG A 352 -23.99 -2.73 14.16
C ARG A 352 -24.64 -2.16 12.91
N ARG A 353 -25.19 -0.94 13.00
CA ARG A 353 -25.76 -0.24 11.85
C ARG A 353 -24.73 -0.01 10.75
N ARG A 354 -23.53 0.47 11.07
CA ARG A 354 -22.43 0.62 10.10
C ARG A 354 -22.01 -0.69 9.48
N ILE A 355 -21.86 -1.74 10.29
CA ILE A 355 -21.51 -3.09 9.81
C ILE A 355 -22.53 -3.58 8.80
N ARG A 356 -23.82 -3.41 9.09
CA ARG A 356 -24.91 -3.72 8.18
C ARG A 356 -24.87 -2.85 6.92
N ASP A 357 -24.56 -1.57 7.07
CA ASP A 357 -24.56 -0.58 5.99
C ASP A 357 -23.43 -0.82 4.97
N TYR A 358 -22.16 -0.91 5.39
CA TYR A 358 -21.07 -1.15 4.44
C TYR A 358 -21.14 -2.56 3.81
N LYS A 359 -21.75 -3.54 4.49
CA LYS A 359 -21.97 -4.89 3.92
C LYS A 359 -22.90 -4.89 2.71
N ARG A 360 -23.73 -3.85 2.55
CA ARG A 360 -24.65 -3.66 1.41
C ARG A 360 -24.01 -2.94 0.23
N THR A 361 -22.78 -2.45 0.37
CA THR A 361 -22.09 -1.70 -0.66
C THR A 361 -20.92 -2.48 -1.23
N SER A 362 -20.39 -2.02 -2.36
CA SER A 362 -19.18 -2.54 -3.01
C SER A 362 -17.93 -2.42 -2.13
N LEU A 363 -17.99 -1.71 -1.00
CA LEU A 363 -16.91 -1.63 0.00
C LEU A 363 -16.73 -2.94 0.79
N ALA A 364 -17.79 -3.76 0.91
CA ALA A 364 -17.82 -4.95 1.76
C ALA A 364 -16.67 -5.93 1.48
N LYS A 365 -16.35 -6.18 0.21
CA LYS A 365 -15.28 -7.12 -0.18
C LYS A 365 -13.91 -6.68 0.33
N TYR A 366 -13.64 -5.37 0.36
CA TYR A 366 -12.37 -4.81 0.82
C TYR A 366 -12.27 -4.80 2.35
N VAL A 367 -13.38 -4.55 3.06
CA VAL A 367 -13.42 -4.72 4.52
C VAL A 367 -13.17 -6.17 4.91
N LYS A 368 -13.69 -7.14 4.14
CA LYS A 368 -13.41 -8.57 4.34
C LYS A 368 -11.92 -8.90 4.18
N VAL A 369 -11.22 -8.28 3.22
CA VAL A 369 -9.75 -8.43 3.09
C VAL A 369 -9.07 -7.94 4.37
N PHE A 370 -9.48 -6.78 4.88
CA PHE A 370 -8.93 -6.21 6.11
C PHE A 370 -9.22 -7.06 7.35
N ASP A 371 -10.43 -7.59 7.50
CA ASP A 371 -10.78 -8.47 8.61
C ASP A 371 -9.90 -9.74 8.62
N ARG A 372 -9.66 -10.38 7.48
CA ARG A 372 -8.74 -11.53 7.39
C ARG A 372 -7.31 -11.17 7.83
N PHE A 373 -6.84 -9.97 7.46
CA PHE A 373 -5.55 -9.45 7.91
C PHE A 373 -5.52 -9.24 9.44
N LEU A 374 -6.57 -8.64 10.01
CA LEU A 374 -6.71 -8.41 11.45
C LEU A 374 -6.76 -9.72 12.25
N GLU A 375 -7.49 -10.71 11.74
CA GLU A 375 -7.55 -12.04 12.34
C GLU A 375 -6.17 -12.71 12.33
N ALA A 376 -5.40 -12.58 11.26
CA ALA A 376 -4.05 -13.11 11.19
C ALA A 376 -3.14 -12.45 12.25
N MET A 377 -3.20 -11.13 12.39
CA MET A 377 -2.47 -10.43 13.47
C MET A 377 -2.90 -10.88 14.86
N ALA A 378 -4.21 -11.03 15.09
CA ALA A 378 -4.73 -11.47 16.38
C ALA A 378 -4.26 -12.90 16.73
N ARG A 379 -4.22 -13.82 15.75
CA ARG A 379 -3.71 -15.18 15.93
C ARG A 379 -2.22 -15.19 16.30
N SER A 380 -1.38 -14.43 15.60
CA SER A 380 0.04 -14.33 15.93
C SER A 380 0.27 -13.81 17.35
N ARG A 381 -0.44 -12.74 17.74
CA ARG A 381 -0.34 -12.19 19.10
C ARG A 381 -0.76 -13.20 20.18
N LYS A 382 -1.87 -13.91 19.98
CA LYS A 382 -2.30 -14.95 20.92
C LYS A 382 -1.22 -16.03 21.06
N GLY A 383 -0.60 -16.44 19.96
CA GLY A 383 0.51 -17.38 19.98
C GLY A 383 1.74 -16.87 20.74
N GLU A 384 2.09 -15.59 20.60
CA GLU A 384 3.19 -14.97 21.35
C GLU A 384 2.91 -14.84 22.85
N MET A 385 1.68 -14.48 23.22
CA MET A 385 1.28 -14.39 24.62
C MET A 385 1.35 -15.75 25.33
N LEU A 386 0.88 -16.80 24.68
CA LEU A 386 0.98 -18.17 25.20
C LEU A 386 2.45 -18.57 25.42
N LYS A 387 3.32 -18.34 24.42
CA LYS A 387 4.77 -18.60 24.56
C LYS A 387 5.40 -17.83 25.73
N LYS A 388 4.99 -16.59 25.98
CA LYS A 388 5.50 -15.79 27.11
C LYS A 388 5.01 -16.31 28.46
N SER A 389 3.73 -16.67 28.57
CA SER A 389 3.16 -17.28 29.78
C SER A 389 3.81 -18.63 30.09
N ASP A 390 4.01 -19.48 29.08
CA ASP A 390 4.73 -20.76 29.22
C ASP A 390 6.16 -20.57 29.75
N LEU A 391 6.88 -19.56 29.24
CA LEU A 391 8.22 -19.21 29.70
C LEU A 391 8.24 -18.66 31.13
N GLN A 392 7.17 -17.96 31.54
CA GLN A 392 7.03 -17.36 32.87
C GLN A 392 6.46 -18.34 33.92
N LYS A 393 5.95 -19.51 33.49
CA LYS A 393 5.25 -20.51 34.34
C LYS A 393 4.02 -19.96 35.06
N ASP A 394 3.43 -18.90 34.54
CA ASP A 394 2.16 -18.35 35.02
C ASP A 394 1.04 -19.15 34.35
N PHE A 395 0.53 -20.19 35.05
CA PHE A 395 -0.58 -21.04 34.62
C PHE A 395 -1.92 -20.61 35.24
#